data_AF-A0A3S9Q9Y8-F1
#
_entry.id   AF-A0A3S9Q9Y8-F1
#
_cell.length_a   1.000
_cell.length_b   1.000
_cell.length_c   1.000
_cell.angle_alpha   90.00
_cell.angle_beta   90.00
_cell.angle_gamma   90.00
#
_symmetry.space_group_name_H-M   'P 1'
#
loop_
_entity.id
_entity.type
_entity.pdbx_description
1 polymer ?
#
loop_
_entity_poly.entity_id
_entity_poly.type
_entity_poly.pdbx_seq_one_letter_code
_entity_poly.pdbx_strand_id
1 'polypeptide(L)'
;MIKQLVMMVSGMVFFSACSSHNNACEDVTLASEQVQQCQSLHKQIINTKNKPIIRTELERRYQQDCIDIRYYRDDKQAGVCGNKTAVAESQKLKK
;
A
#
# COMPACT_ATOMS: atom_id res chain seq x y z
N MET A 1 -14.38 47.21 -8.20
CA MET A 1 -13.40 46.32 -8.87
C MET A 1 -12.72 45.34 -7.91
N ILE A 2 -12.47 45.70 -6.65
CA ILE A 2 -11.88 44.82 -5.62
C ILE A 2 -12.72 43.57 -5.33
N LYS A 3 -14.06 43.67 -5.27
CA LYS A 3 -14.96 42.51 -5.03
C LYS A 3 -14.82 41.39 -6.08
N GLN A 4 -14.57 41.74 -7.35
CA GLN A 4 -14.41 40.77 -8.44
C GLN A 4 -13.05 40.07 -8.38
N LEU A 5 -12.02 40.80 -7.94
CA LEU A 5 -10.68 40.25 -7.67
C LEU A 5 -10.70 39.27 -6.49
N VAL A 6 -11.45 39.56 -5.43
CA VAL A 6 -11.59 38.65 -4.28
C VAL A 6 -12.30 37.34 -4.66
N MET A 7 -13.32 37.39 -5.54
CA MET A 7 -13.99 36.18 -6.02
C MET A 7 -13.09 35.31 -6.92
N MET A 8 -12.29 35.93 -7.81
CA MET A 8 -11.34 35.20 -8.68
C MET A 8 -10.22 34.51 -7.89
N VAL A 9 -9.67 35.18 -6.87
CA VAL A 9 -8.57 34.63 -6.05
C VAL A 9 -9.05 33.45 -5.18
N SER A 10 -10.31 33.47 -4.73
CA SER A 10 -10.89 32.37 -3.95
C SER A 10 -11.03 31.08 -4.78
N GLY A 11 -11.33 31.18 -6.07
CA GLY A 11 -11.53 30.00 -6.94
C GLY A 11 -10.25 29.20 -7.25
N MET A 12 -9.08 29.85 -7.24
CA MET A 12 -7.82 29.19 -7.62
C MET A 12 -7.23 28.31 -6.50
N VAL A 13 -7.62 28.55 -5.24
CA VAL A 13 -7.07 27.84 -4.07
C VAL A 13 -7.75 26.48 -3.85
N PHE A 14 -8.91 26.23 -4.46
CA PHE A 14 -9.66 24.97 -4.27
C PHE A 14 -9.25 23.82 -5.20
N PHE A 15 -8.42 24.05 -6.22
CA PHE A 15 -8.03 22.98 -7.18
C PHE A 15 -6.66 22.35 -6.93
N SER A 16 -5.96 22.73 -5.87
CA SER A 16 -4.74 22.04 -5.41
C SER A 16 -5.06 20.84 -4.52
N ALA A 17 -6.08 20.05 -4.88
CA ALA A 17 -6.12 18.64 -4.50
C ALA A 17 -5.06 17.92 -5.34
N CYS A 18 -3.80 18.04 -4.93
CA CYS A 18 -2.68 17.29 -5.48
C CYS A 18 -3.08 15.81 -5.54
N SER A 19 -3.28 15.28 -6.75
CA SER A 19 -3.19 13.85 -6.98
C SER A 19 -1.73 13.46 -6.78
N SER A 20 -1.32 13.31 -5.51
CA SER A 20 -0.04 12.71 -5.19
C SER A 20 -0.14 11.26 -5.65
N HIS A 21 0.37 10.98 -6.84
CA HIS A 21 0.58 9.62 -7.32
C HIS A 21 1.78 9.04 -6.57
N ASN A 22 1.64 8.90 -5.24
CA ASN A 22 2.57 8.13 -4.43
C ASN A 22 2.49 6.69 -4.94
N ASN A 23 3.55 6.24 -5.63
CA ASN A 23 3.83 4.86 -6.02
C ASN A 23 2.65 3.89 -5.81
N ALA A 24 1.71 3.88 -6.75
CA ALA A 24 0.47 3.08 -6.67
C ALA A 24 0.71 1.55 -6.64
N CYS A 25 1.98 1.14 -6.71
CA CYS A 25 2.45 -0.22 -6.73
C CYS A 25 3.47 -0.39 -5.62
N GLU A 26 3.35 -1.48 -4.87
CA GLU A 26 4.27 -1.83 -3.80
C GLU A 26 5.72 -1.92 -4.32
N ASP A 27 6.65 -1.46 -3.47
CA ASP A 27 8.09 -1.66 -3.68
C ASP A 27 8.46 -3.10 -3.30
N VAL A 28 9.31 -3.73 -4.13
CA VAL A 28 9.82 -5.09 -3.91
C VAL A 28 10.56 -5.20 -2.58
N THR A 29 11.25 -4.13 -2.16
CA THR A 29 11.95 -4.09 -0.87
C THR A 29 10.97 -4.20 0.30
N LEU A 30 9.93 -3.36 0.31
CA LEU A 30 8.86 -3.37 1.31
C LEU A 30 8.13 -4.72 1.37
N ALA A 31 7.82 -5.31 0.22
CA ALA A 31 7.19 -6.62 0.15
C ALA A 31 8.08 -7.71 0.77
N SER A 32 9.39 -7.65 0.52
CA SER A 32 10.35 -8.61 1.07
C SER A 32 10.50 -8.50 2.59
N GLU A 33 10.51 -7.29 3.14
CA GLU A 33 10.57 -7.03 4.58
C GLU A 33 9.33 -7.58 5.29
N GLN A 34 8.14 -7.33 4.71
CA GLN A 34 6.88 -7.87 5.25
C GLN A 34 6.86 -9.40 5.24
N VAL A 35 7.39 -10.04 4.19
CA VAL A 35 7.52 -11.50 4.13
C VAL A 35 8.44 -12.02 5.25
N GLN A 36 9.57 -11.37 5.50
CA GLN A 36 10.48 -11.76 6.58
C GLN A 36 9.83 -11.64 7.96
N GLN A 37 9.06 -10.56 8.19
CA GLN A 37 8.30 -10.38 9.44
C GLN A 37 7.27 -11.50 9.63
N CYS A 38 6.51 -11.83 8.58
CA CYS A 38 5.55 -12.92 8.60
C CYS A 38 6.18 -14.29 8.86
N GLN A 39 7.37 -14.54 8.30
CA GLN A 39 8.13 -15.78 8.58
C GLN A 39 8.59 -15.83 10.04
N SER A 40 9.07 -14.72 10.59
CA SER A 40 9.44 -14.63 12.01
C SER A 40 8.25 -14.91 12.92
N LEU A 41 7.10 -14.29 12.64
CA LEU A 41 5.87 -14.49 13.41
C LEU A 41 5.39 -15.95 13.34
N HIS A 42 5.44 -16.57 12.15
CA HIS A 42 5.09 -17.97 11.99
C HIS A 42 6.00 -18.91 12.80
N LYS A 43 7.31 -18.63 12.84
CA LYS A 43 8.25 -19.37 13.72
C LYS A 43 7.87 -19.24 15.19
N GLN A 44 7.44 -18.05 15.64
CA GLN A 44 6.99 -17.84 17.01
C GLN A 44 5.74 -18.67 17.34
N ILE A 45 4.76 -18.75 16.43
CA ILE A 45 3.59 -19.63 16.59
C ILE A 45 4.02 -21.09 16.79
N ILE A 46 4.90 -21.59 15.92
CA ILE A 46 5.42 -22.97 15.99
C ILE A 46 6.15 -23.24 17.31
N ASN A 47 6.88 -22.26 17.84
CA ASN A 47 7.64 -22.42 19.08
C ASN A 47 6.79 -22.27 20.36
N THR A 48 5.53 -21.80 20.25
CA THR A 48 4.66 -21.47 21.40
C THR A 48 3.66 -22.59 21.73
N LYS A 49 3.95 -23.85 21.37
CA LYS A 49 3.01 -25.00 21.48
C LYS A 49 2.36 -25.18 22.85
N ASN A 50 3.07 -24.86 23.92
CA ASN A 50 2.62 -25.12 25.30
C ASN A 50 1.97 -23.90 25.98
N LYS A 51 1.69 -22.82 25.23
CA LYS A 51 1.05 -21.61 25.75
C LYS A 51 -0.16 -21.23 24.87
N PRO A 52 -1.33 -21.90 25.07
CA PRO A 52 -2.48 -21.77 24.17
C PRO A 52 -2.94 -20.34 23.96
N ILE A 53 -3.07 -19.54 25.02
CA ILE A 53 -3.53 -18.14 24.94
C ILE A 53 -2.58 -17.30 24.08
N ILE A 54 -1.27 -17.44 24.27
CA ILE A 54 -0.27 -16.70 23.51
C ILE A 54 -0.29 -17.16 22.05
N ARG A 55 -0.40 -18.47 21.83
CA ARG A 55 -0.47 -19.02 20.47
C ARG A 55 -1.69 -18.50 19.72
N THR A 56 -2.88 -18.47 20.33
CA THR A 56 -4.09 -17.93 19.71
C THR A 56 -3.92 -16.47 19.32
N GLU A 57 -3.32 -15.64 20.17
CA GLU A 57 -3.07 -14.24 19.85
C GLU A 57 -2.04 -14.08 18.72
N LEU A 58 -0.98 -14.89 18.71
CA LEU A 58 0.00 -14.88 17.60
C LEU A 58 -0.63 -15.34 16.27
N GLU A 59 -1.47 -16.36 16.29
CA GLU A 59 -2.23 -16.83 15.12
C GLU A 59 -3.19 -15.75 14.61
N ARG A 60 -3.89 -15.05 15.52
CA ARG A 60 -4.75 -13.91 15.17
C ARG A 60 -3.96 -12.79 14.50
N ARG A 61 -2.78 -12.43 15.04
CA ARG A 61 -1.88 -11.44 14.43
C ARG A 61 -1.38 -11.87 13.07
N TYR A 62 -1.00 -13.14 12.92
CA TYR A 62 -0.56 -13.68 11.64
C TYR A 62 -1.67 -13.60 10.58
N GLN A 63 -2.90 -13.95 10.94
CA GLN A 63 -4.03 -13.83 10.03
C GLN A 63 -4.24 -12.39 9.57
N GLN A 64 -4.30 -11.45 10.52
CA GLN A 64 -4.53 -10.04 10.24
C GLN A 64 -3.38 -9.44 9.40
N ASP A 65 -2.14 -9.62 9.84
CA ASP A 65 -0.99 -8.88 9.30
C ASP A 65 -0.43 -9.52 8.02
N CYS A 66 -0.53 -10.84 7.87
CA CYS A 66 0.13 -11.59 6.80
C CYS A 66 -0.81 -12.14 5.75
N ILE A 67 -2.05 -12.48 6.12
CA ILE A 67 -3.01 -13.11 5.22
C ILE A 67 -4.02 -12.08 4.74
N ASP A 68 -4.81 -11.50 5.65
CA ASP A 68 -5.92 -10.62 5.29
C ASP A 68 -5.40 -9.36 4.59
N ILE A 69 -4.42 -8.66 5.17
CA ILE A 69 -3.85 -7.44 4.58
C ILE A 69 -3.29 -7.72 3.18
N ARG A 70 -2.56 -8.83 2.99
CA ARG A 70 -1.91 -9.11 1.70
C ARG A 70 -2.90 -9.59 0.65
N TYR A 71 -3.88 -10.41 1.04
CA TYR A 71 -4.97 -10.83 0.17
C TYR A 71 -5.67 -9.62 -0.46
N TYR A 72 -6.08 -8.65 0.35
CA TYR A 72 -6.71 -7.43 -0.18
C TYR A 72 -5.76 -6.56 -0.98
N ARG A 73 -4.48 -6.49 -0.61
CA ARG A 73 -3.50 -5.68 -1.32
C ARG A 73 -3.18 -6.24 -2.70
N ASP A 74 -2.84 -7.53 -2.77
CA ASP A 74 -2.45 -8.20 -4.01
C ASP A 74 -3.60 -8.21 -5.04
N ASP A 75 -4.84 -8.44 -4.58
CA ASP A 75 -6.05 -8.36 -5.42
C ASP A 75 -6.23 -6.96 -6.05
N LYS A 76 -5.95 -5.90 -5.29
CA LYS A 76 -6.04 -4.52 -5.80
C LYS A 76 -4.84 -4.14 -6.65
N GLN A 77 -3.67 -4.71 -6.36
CA GLN A 77 -2.44 -4.40 -7.05
C GLN A 77 -2.44 -4.88 -8.49
N ALA A 78 -3.05 -6.03 -8.80
CA ALA A 78 -3.22 -6.49 -10.18
C ALA A 78 -4.02 -5.49 -11.04
N GLY A 79 -5.10 -4.92 -10.48
CA GLY A 79 -5.95 -3.94 -11.15
C GLY A 79 -5.30 -2.56 -11.33
N VAL A 80 -4.33 -2.20 -10.48
CA VAL A 80 -3.68 -0.89 -10.48
C VAL A 80 -2.31 -0.92 -11.21
N CYS A 81 -1.60 -2.04 -11.14
CA CYS A 81 -0.20 -2.15 -11.58
C CYS A 81 0.03 -3.12 -12.73
N GLY A 82 -1.01 -3.79 -13.23
CA GLY A 82 -0.90 -4.85 -14.24
C GLY A 82 -0.25 -4.44 -15.57
N ASN A 83 -0.12 -3.14 -15.89
CA ASN A 83 0.53 -2.65 -17.11
C ASN A 83 1.75 -1.73 -16.86
N LYS A 84 2.29 -1.70 -15.63
CA LYS A 84 3.33 -0.73 -15.22
C LYS A 84 4.54 -0.72 -16.16
N THR A 85 4.97 -1.89 -16.62
CA THR A 85 6.09 -2.05 -17.58
C THR A 85 5.77 -1.42 -18.94
N ALA A 86 4.60 -1.73 -19.52
CA ALA A 86 4.17 -1.19 -20.81
C ALA A 86 3.99 0.35 -20.77
N VAL A 87 3.50 0.90 -19.66
CA VAL A 87 3.38 2.35 -19.47
C VAL A 87 4.75 3.01 -19.37
N ALA A 88 5.68 2.44 -18.59
CA ALA A 88 7.04 2.96 -18.45
C ALA A 88 7.80 2.94 -19.79
N GLU A 89 7.63 1.89 -20.59
CA GLU A 89 8.20 1.79 -21.94
C GLU A 89 7.61 2.83 -22.89
N SER A 90 6.29 3.03 -22.86
CA SER A 90 5.60 4.04 -23.68
C SER A 90 6.04 5.48 -23.36
N GLN A 91 6.40 5.76 -22.10
CA GLN A 91 6.93 7.07 -21.70
C GLN A 91 8.38 7.30 -22.17
N LYS A 92 9.20 6.24 -22.20
CA LYS A 92 10.58 6.32 -22.73
C LYS A 92 10.62 6.58 -24.24
N LEU A 93 9.66 6.06 -24.99
CA LEU A 93 9.54 6.26 -26.43
C LEU A 93 9.05 7.65 -26.84
N LYS A 94 8.44 8.40 -25.92
CA LYS A 94 7.96 9.78 -26.14
C LYS A 94 9.00 10.85 -25.81
N LYS A 95 10.21 10.45 -25.43
CA LYS A 95 11.32 11.31 -25.03
C LYS A 95 12.45 11.21 -26.05
#